data_AF-A0A133UGI3-F1
#
_entry.id   AF-A0A133UGI3-F1
#
_cell.length_a   1.000
_cell.length_b   1.000
_cell.length_c   1.000
_cell.angle_alpha   90.00
_cell.angle_beta   90.00
_cell.angle_gamma   90.00
#
_symmetry.space_group_name_H-M   'P 1'
#
loop_
_entity.id
_entity.type
_entity.pdbx_description
1 polymer ?
#
loop_
_entity_poly.entity_id
_entity_poly.type
_entity_poly.pdbx_seq_one_letter_code
_entity_poly.pdbx_strand_id
1 'polypeptide(L)'
;MKVKVSIGKPESIGSVVVLVDVIRSSTAIAIALKNGAKYVLPFKDTEDALKAKDRLNGQEDVILAGEEYGEKPEGFDITNSPSNMTREFVEDKVIIYRSSNLTRVLAGCKSADELLIGGIVNSGAISDYINSMEPEEIEIVACGISKEEATYLKNN
;
A
#
# COMPACT_ATOMS: atom_id res chain seq x y z
N MET A 1 -3.46 25.22 6.17
CA MET A 1 -3.42 23.75 6.24
C MET A 1 -3.03 23.28 7.63
N LYS A 2 -3.91 22.50 8.27
CA LYS A 2 -3.66 21.78 9.53
C LYS A 2 -3.13 20.39 9.20
N VAL A 3 -2.14 19.93 9.96
CA VAL A 3 -1.53 18.60 9.76
C VAL A 3 -1.77 17.76 11.02
N LYS A 4 -2.35 16.57 10.85
CA LYS A 4 -2.50 15.55 11.89
C LYS A 4 -1.64 14.34 11.59
N VAL A 5 -1.23 13.64 12.64
CA VAL A 5 -0.54 12.36 12.54
C VAL A 5 -1.24 11.36 13.44
N SER A 6 -1.61 10.21 12.89
CA SER A 6 -2.25 9.11 13.62
C SER A 6 -1.53 7.79 13.36
N ILE A 7 -1.84 6.79 14.19
CA ILE A 7 -1.21 5.46 14.12
C ILE A 7 -2.28 4.39 13.99
N GLY A 8 -2.16 3.57 12.95
CA GLY A 8 -2.92 2.33 12.76
C GLY A 8 -4.37 2.49 12.29
N LYS A 9 -4.92 3.71 12.31
CA LYS A 9 -6.23 4.06 11.75
C LYS A 9 -6.30 5.58 11.53
N PRO A 10 -7.08 6.06 10.54
CA PRO A 10 -7.40 7.47 10.42
C PRO A 10 -8.31 7.92 11.58
N GLU A 11 -8.15 9.15 12.03
CA GLU A 11 -8.97 9.82 13.04
C GLU A 11 -9.97 10.80 12.41
N SER A 12 -9.69 11.28 11.20
CA SER A 12 -10.48 12.30 10.50
C SER A 12 -11.21 11.68 9.31
N ILE A 13 -12.45 12.10 9.12
CA ILE A 13 -13.31 11.74 7.97
C ILE A 13 -13.44 13.01 7.12
N GLY A 14 -13.22 12.95 5.81
CA GLY A 14 -13.31 14.12 4.90
C GLY A 14 -12.06 15.01 4.86
N SER A 15 -10.89 14.42 4.62
CA SER A 15 -9.63 15.15 4.41
C SER A 15 -8.70 14.38 3.48
N VAL A 16 -7.60 15.01 3.06
CA VAL A 16 -6.49 14.34 2.37
C VAL A 16 -5.75 13.44 3.35
N VAL A 17 -5.72 12.13 3.06
CA VAL A 17 -5.07 11.12 3.90
C VAL A 17 -3.82 10.60 3.21
N VAL A 18 -2.69 10.60 3.91
CA VAL A 18 -1.43 9.99 3.45
C VAL A 18 -1.14 8.76 4.29
N LEU A 19 -1.23 7.57 3.68
CA LEU A 19 -0.81 6.33 4.33
C LEU A 19 0.69 6.14 4.22
N VAL A 20 1.32 5.88 5.37
CA VAL A 20 2.76 5.65 5.48
C VAL A 20 3.03 4.31 6.14
N ASP A 21 3.60 3.40 5.37
CA ASP A 21 4.07 2.09 5.80
C ASP A 21 5.50 1.89 5.25
N VAL A 22 6.47 2.56 5.87
CA VAL A 22 7.82 2.71 5.31
C VAL A 22 8.50 1.35 5.14
N ILE A 23 8.28 0.44 6.09
CA ILE A 23 8.86 -0.91 6.14
C ILE A 23 7.71 -1.92 6.05
N ARG A 24 7.26 -2.30 4.86
CA ARG A 24 7.85 -1.98 3.54
C ARG A 24 6.83 -1.52 2.48
N SER A 25 5.54 -1.52 2.79
CA SER A 25 4.51 -1.52 1.75
C SER A 25 4.42 -0.22 0.95
N SER A 26 4.38 0.93 1.61
CA SER A 26 4.28 2.21 0.90
C SER A 26 5.50 2.49 0.03
N THR A 27 6.69 2.11 0.51
CA THR A 27 7.95 2.18 -0.24
C THR A 27 7.92 1.27 -1.47
N ALA A 28 7.45 0.04 -1.31
CA ALA A 28 7.34 -0.92 -2.42
C ALA A 28 6.36 -0.46 -3.50
N ILE A 29 5.19 0.04 -3.10
CA ILE A 29 4.18 0.60 -4.02
C ILE A 29 4.75 1.79 -4.79
N ALA A 30 5.39 2.74 -4.09
CA ALA A 30 5.98 3.92 -4.74
C ALA A 30 7.07 3.53 -5.75
N ILE A 31 7.92 2.56 -5.42
CA ILE A 31 8.97 2.07 -6.33
C ILE A 31 8.36 1.33 -7.52
N ALA A 32 7.34 0.49 -7.31
CA ALA A 32 6.67 -0.22 -8.38
C ALA A 32 6.06 0.72 -9.41
N LEU A 33 5.32 1.74 -8.95
CA LEU A 33 4.73 2.76 -9.82
C LEU A 33 5.80 3.58 -10.54
N LYS A 34 6.87 3.97 -9.85
CA LYS A 34 8.03 4.65 -10.47
C LYS A 34 8.69 3.79 -11.54
N ASN A 35 8.68 2.47 -11.38
CA ASN A 35 9.26 1.50 -12.31
C ASN A 35 8.31 1.05 -13.41
N GLY A 36 7.15 1.68 -13.55
CA GLY A 36 6.25 1.50 -14.70
C GLY A 36 5.11 0.53 -14.45
N ALA A 37 4.84 0.10 -13.21
CA ALA A 37 3.62 -0.64 -12.92
C ALA A 37 2.38 0.13 -13.37
N LYS A 38 1.46 -0.54 -14.05
CA LYS A 38 0.24 0.06 -14.61
C LYS A 38 -0.66 0.62 -13.51
N TYR A 39 -0.91 -0.19 -12.49
CA TYR A 39 -1.53 0.21 -11.22
C TYR A 39 -1.37 -0.91 -10.19
N VAL A 40 -1.66 -0.57 -8.92
CA VAL A 40 -1.64 -1.51 -7.80
C VAL A 40 -3.07 -1.71 -7.29
N LEU A 41 -3.49 -2.96 -7.17
CA LEU A 41 -4.81 -3.36 -6.69
C LEU A 41 -4.67 -4.03 -5.31
N PRO A 42 -4.93 -3.30 -4.20
CA PRO A 42 -4.71 -3.82 -2.86
C PRO A 42 -5.85 -4.73 -2.38
N PHE A 43 -5.49 -5.81 -1.70
CA PHE A 43 -6.41 -6.75 -1.05
C PHE A 43 -6.04 -6.94 0.41
N LYS A 44 -7.07 -7.11 1.26
CA LYS A 44 -6.89 -7.45 2.67
C LYS A 44 -6.49 -8.92 2.82
N ASP A 45 -7.21 -9.79 2.11
CA ASP A 45 -7.14 -11.24 2.28
C ASP A 45 -6.45 -11.89 1.07
N THR A 46 -5.57 -12.86 1.34
CA THR A 46 -4.80 -13.59 0.32
C THR A 46 -5.71 -14.33 -0.65
N GLU A 47 -6.81 -14.92 -0.16
CA GLU A 47 -7.77 -15.64 -0.99
C GLU A 47 -8.45 -14.72 -2.02
N ASP A 48 -8.80 -13.49 -1.64
CA ASP A 48 -9.42 -12.53 -2.54
C ASP A 48 -8.43 -12.01 -3.58
N ALA A 49 -7.15 -11.86 -3.20
CA ALA A 49 -6.07 -11.54 -4.14
C ALA A 49 -5.92 -12.65 -5.21
N LEU A 50 -5.92 -13.93 -4.79
CA LEU A 50 -5.84 -15.06 -5.72
C LEU A 50 -7.04 -15.11 -6.67
N LYS A 51 -8.27 -14.95 -6.14
CA LYS A 51 -9.48 -14.87 -6.96
C LYS A 51 -9.45 -13.70 -7.95
N ALA A 52 -8.84 -12.58 -7.57
CA ALA A 52 -8.68 -11.44 -8.47
C ALA A 52 -7.71 -11.73 -9.61
N LYS A 53 -6.62 -12.48 -9.37
CA LYS A 53 -5.70 -12.94 -10.42
C LYS A 53 -6.45 -13.79 -11.44
N ASP A 54 -7.25 -14.75 -10.97
CA ASP A 54 -8.03 -15.62 -11.84
C ASP A 54 -9.02 -14.85 -12.73
N ARG A 55 -9.66 -13.80 -12.18
CA ARG A 55 -10.61 -12.96 -12.92
C ARG A 55 -9.96 -12.08 -13.98
N LEU A 56 -8.74 -11.60 -13.72
CA LEU A 56 -7.99 -10.75 -14.64
C LEU A 56 -7.15 -11.55 -15.64
N ASN A 57 -7.04 -12.87 -15.44
CA ASN A 57 -6.25 -13.74 -16.28
C ASN A 57 -6.69 -13.64 -17.76
N GLY A 58 -5.73 -13.36 -18.64
CA GLY A 58 -5.96 -13.19 -20.08
C GLY A 58 -6.51 -11.82 -20.50
N GLN A 59 -6.79 -10.91 -19.57
CA GLN A 59 -7.20 -9.53 -19.85
C GLN A 59 -6.06 -8.52 -19.64
N GLU A 60 -5.23 -8.77 -18.63
CA GLU A 60 -4.12 -7.93 -18.23
C GLU A 60 -2.89 -8.82 -17.91
N ASP A 61 -1.69 -8.25 -17.99
CA ASP A 61 -0.50 -8.89 -17.40
C ASP A 61 -0.48 -8.58 -15.90
N VAL A 62 -0.59 -9.62 -15.07
CA VAL A 62 -0.85 -9.50 -13.64
C VAL A 62 0.19 -10.26 -12.84
N ILE A 63 0.70 -9.61 -11.78
CA ILE A 63 1.54 -10.24 -10.77
C ILE A 63 0.90 -10.15 -9.38
N LEU A 64 1.13 -11.16 -8.55
CA LEU A 64 0.81 -11.16 -7.13
C LEU A 64 2.05 -10.80 -6.32
N ALA A 65 1.97 -9.70 -5.57
CA ALA A 65 3.06 -9.26 -4.72
C ALA A 65 2.55 -8.96 -3.31
N GLY A 66 3.26 -9.38 -2.28
CA GLY A 66 2.78 -9.14 -0.93
C GLY A 66 3.44 -9.94 0.15
N GLU A 67 2.97 -9.72 1.36
CA GLU A 67 3.41 -10.49 2.52
C GLU A 67 2.25 -10.81 3.45
N GLU A 68 2.41 -11.89 4.21
CA GLU A 68 1.72 -12.18 5.46
C GLU A 68 2.70 -12.33 6.60
N TYR A 69 2.70 -11.32 7.47
CA TYR A 69 3.56 -11.23 8.64
C TYR A 69 5.05 -11.31 8.28
N GLY A 70 5.41 -10.71 7.14
CA GLY A 70 6.77 -10.67 6.58
C GLY A 70 7.04 -11.72 5.51
N GLU A 71 6.23 -12.78 5.43
CA GLU A 71 6.45 -13.95 4.56
C GLU A 71 5.66 -13.87 3.26
N LYS A 72 6.18 -14.46 2.18
CA LYS A 72 5.45 -14.53 0.91
C LYS A 72 4.26 -15.50 1.04
N PRO A 73 3.01 -15.07 0.77
CA PRO A 73 1.88 -16.00 0.76
C PRO A 73 2.05 -17.07 -0.33
N GLU A 74 1.48 -18.25 -0.10
CA GLU A 74 1.45 -19.30 -1.12
C GLU A 74 0.70 -18.81 -2.37
N GLY A 75 1.21 -19.15 -3.56
CA GLY A 75 0.66 -18.71 -4.84
C GLY A 75 1.03 -17.27 -5.26
N PHE A 76 1.69 -16.49 -4.40
CA PHE A 76 2.20 -15.17 -4.78
C PHE A 76 3.51 -15.28 -5.55
N ASP A 77 3.76 -14.35 -6.47
CA ASP A 77 4.94 -14.36 -7.33
C ASP A 77 6.16 -13.86 -6.53
N ILE A 78 6.03 -12.71 -5.86
CA ILE A 78 7.10 -12.06 -5.06
C ILE A 78 6.62 -11.56 -3.69
N THR A 79 7.56 -11.29 -2.78
CA THR A 79 7.26 -10.52 -1.56
C THR A 79 7.11 -9.03 -1.87
N ASN A 80 6.58 -8.26 -0.91
CA ASN A 80 6.56 -6.79 -0.98
C ASN A 80 7.93 -6.11 -0.71
N SER A 81 9.05 -6.80 -0.88
CA SER A 81 10.36 -6.15 -0.76
C SER A 81 10.52 -5.10 -1.86
N PRO A 82 10.91 -3.86 -1.53
CA PRO A 82 11.24 -2.83 -2.51
C PRO A 82 12.23 -3.28 -3.59
N SER A 83 13.18 -4.15 -3.23
CA SER A 83 14.16 -4.72 -4.16
C SER A 83 13.56 -5.62 -5.23
N ASN A 84 12.36 -6.18 -4.99
CA ASN A 84 11.67 -7.05 -5.96
C ASN A 84 10.86 -6.24 -6.98
N MET A 85 10.60 -4.97 -6.72
CA MET A 85 9.79 -4.10 -7.58
C MET A 85 10.63 -3.53 -8.73
N THR A 86 11.42 -4.35 -9.41
CA THR A 86 12.28 -3.94 -10.53
C THR A 86 11.43 -3.64 -11.77
N ARG A 87 11.90 -2.73 -12.63
CA ARG A 87 11.21 -2.42 -13.91
C ARG A 87 10.90 -3.67 -14.72
N GLU A 88 11.89 -4.55 -14.91
CA GLU A 88 11.71 -5.82 -15.62
C GLU A 88 10.55 -6.67 -15.06
N PHE A 89 10.33 -6.62 -13.74
CA PHE A 89 9.29 -7.42 -13.13
C PHE A 89 7.91 -6.75 -13.19
N VAL A 90 7.83 -5.43 -13.06
CA VAL A 90 6.57 -4.70 -12.84
C VAL A 90 6.07 -3.84 -14.01
N GLU A 91 6.91 -3.51 -14.98
CA GLU A 91 6.56 -2.58 -16.07
C GLU A 91 5.34 -3.05 -16.86
N ASP A 92 4.38 -2.13 -17.05
CA ASP A 92 3.08 -2.34 -17.71
C ASP A 92 2.17 -3.40 -17.07
N LYS A 93 2.56 -3.98 -15.92
CA LYS A 93 1.77 -4.98 -15.20
C LYS A 93 0.85 -4.37 -14.15
N VAL A 94 -0.25 -5.06 -13.91
CA VAL A 94 -1.13 -4.85 -12.77
C VAL A 94 -0.58 -5.62 -11.58
N ILE A 95 -0.39 -4.94 -10.45
CA ILE A 95 0.08 -5.60 -9.22
C ILE A 95 -1.10 -5.86 -8.32
N ILE A 96 -1.52 -7.10 -8.20
CA ILE A 96 -2.40 -7.53 -7.12
C ILE A 96 -1.58 -7.60 -5.85
N TYR A 97 -1.92 -6.77 -4.88
CA TYR A 97 -1.04 -6.46 -3.76
C TYR A 97 -1.67 -6.79 -2.41
N ARG A 98 -0.89 -7.38 -1.50
CA ARG A 98 -1.35 -7.70 -0.14
C ARG A 98 -0.28 -7.37 0.90
N SER A 99 -0.69 -6.80 2.04
CA SER A 99 0.19 -6.60 3.20
C SER A 99 -0.58 -6.66 4.51
N SER A 100 0.01 -7.11 5.59
CA SER A 100 -0.61 -7.17 6.93
C SER A 100 -1.06 -5.79 7.44
N ASN A 101 -0.27 -4.73 7.19
CA ASN A 101 -0.51 -3.41 7.79
C ASN A 101 -1.19 -2.42 6.84
N LEU A 102 -0.58 -2.10 5.70
CA LEU A 102 -1.11 -1.06 4.80
C LEU A 102 -2.53 -1.37 4.31
N THR A 103 -2.79 -2.58 3.78
CA THR A 103 -4.13 -2.89 3.25
C THR A 103 -5.21 -2.96 4.35
N ARG A 104 -4.85 -3.29 5.60
CA ARG A 104 -5.73 -3.18 6.77
C ARG A 104 -6.12 -1.73 7.05
N VAL A 105 -5.15 -0.80 7.07
CA VAL A 105 -5.42 0.62 7.34
C VAL A 105 -6.17 1.26 6.18
N LEU A 106 -5.80 0.92 4.94
CA LEU A 106 -6.46 1.38 3.72
C LEU A 106 -7.95 1.06 3.71
N ALA A 107 -8.36 -0.12 4.22
CA ALA A 107 -9.77 -0.49 4.32
C ALA A 107 -10.60 0.46 5.19
N GLY A 108 -9.97 1.15 6.16
CA GLY A 108 -10.60 2.17 7.01
C GLY A 108 -10.61 3.58 6.42
N CYS A 109 -9.99 3.80 5.26
CA CYS A 109 -9.81 5.12 4.64
C CYS A 109 -10.81 5.40 3.50
N LYS A 110 -11.88 4.62 3.38
CA LYS A 110 -12.86 4.72 2.27
C LYS A 110 -13.61 6.05 2.18
N SER A 111 -13.60 6.83 3.27
CA SER A 111 -14.27 8.13 3.37
C SER A 111 -13.30 9.31 3.29
N ALA A 112 -12.04 9.09 2.90
CA ALA A 112 -11.11 10.15 2.59
C ALA A 112 -11.49 10.79 1.24
N ASP A 113 -11.37 12.11 1.13
CA ASP A 113 -11.63 12.82 -0.13
C ASP A 113 -10.51 12.55 -1.14
N GLU A 114 -9.29 12.37 -0.62
CA GLU A 114 -8.09 12.03 -1.36
C GLU A 114 -7.26 11.07 -0.52
N LEU A 115 -6.76 9.99 -1.13
CA LEU A 115 -6.00 8.95 -0.45
C LEU A 115 -4.68 8.71 -1.17
N LEU A 116 -3.59 9.02 -0.48
CA LEU A 116 -2.24 8.98 -1.03
C LEU A 116 -1.42 7.89 -0.33
N ILE A 117 -0.59 7.19 -1.11
CA ILE A 117 0.44 6.30 -0.59
C ILE A 117 1.76 7.06 -0.56
N GLY A 118 2.21 7.39 0.65
CA GLY A 118 3.40 8.21 0.88
C GLY A 118 4.49 7.48 1.66
N GLY A 119 5.72 7.91 1.49
CA GLY A 119 6.87 7.42 2.22
C GLY A 119 8.09 8.30 1.98
N ILE A 120 9.23 7.90 2.53
CA ILE A 120 10.48 8.66 2.41
C ILE A 120 10.88 8.83 0.93
N VAL A 121 10.62 7.82 0.10
CA VAL A 121 11.06 7.78 -1.31
C VAL A 121 10.27 8.69 -2.26
N ASN A 122 9.10 9.18 -1.84
CA ASN A 122 8.23 10.05 -2.65
C ASN A 122 7.69 11.26 -1.87
N SER A 123 8.25 11.56 -0.69
CA SER A 123 7.75 12.62 0.20
C SER A 123 7.68 13.99 -0.45
N GLY A 124 8.68 14.36 -1.27
CA GLY A 124 8.68 15.60 -2.04
C GLY A 124 7.50 15.68 -3.01
N ALA A 125 7.30 14.64 -3.83
CA ALA A 125 6.20 14.59 -4.79
C ALA A 125 4.82 14.62 -4.10
N ILE A 126 4.68 13.95 -2.97
CA ILE A 126 3.46 13.98 -2.15
C ILE A 126 3.22 15.40 -1.60
N SER A 127 4.26 16.05 -1.08
CA SER A 127 4.16 17.42 -0.58
C SER A 127 3.75 18.39 -1.69
N ASP A 128 4.35 18.27 -2.88
CA ASP A 128 4.04 19.14 -4.02
C ASP A 128 2.59 18.94 -4.47
N TYR A 129 2.12 17.68 -4.56
CA TYR A 129 0.73 17.37 -4.89
C TYR A 129 -0.25 17.94 -3.86
N ILE A 130 0.02 17.74 -2.57
CA ILE A 130 -0.82 18.27 -1.48
C ILE A 130 -0.88 19.80 -1.53
N ASN A 131 0.26 20.46 -1.71
CA ASN A 131 0.30 21.93 -1.80
C ASN A 131 -0.52 22.45 -2.99
N SER A 132 -0.55 21.72 -4.12
CA SER A 132 -1.33 22.11 -5.30
C SER A 132 -2.85 22.02 -5.09
N MET A 133 -3.31 21.23 -4.11
CA MET A 133 -4.73 21.10 -3.76
C MET A 133 -5.20 22.13 -2.72
N GLU A 134 -4.27 22.82 -2.05
CA GLU A 134 -4.54 23.79 -0.98
C GLU A 134 -5.54 23.29 0.11
N PRO A 135 -5.40 22.06 0.66
CA PRO A 135 -6.38 21.53 1.59
C PRO A 135 -6.35 22.25 2.94
N GLU A 136 -7.52 22.35 3.58
CA GLU A 136 -7.63 22.92 4.93
C GLU A 136 -6.98 22.01 5.98
N GLU A 137 -7.11 20.69 5.84
CA GLU A 137 -6.60 19.67 6.74
C GLU A 137 -6.03 18.47 5.98
N ILE A 138 -4.91 17.94 6.48
CA ILE A 138 -4.33 16.67 6.04
C ILE A 138 -4.10 15.76 7.24
N GLU A 139 -4.17 14.45 7.02
CA GLU A 139 -3.83 13.44 8.01
C GLU A 139 -2.79 12.47 7.45
N ILE A 140 -1.66 12.34 8.15
CA ILE A 140 -0.64 11.33 7.88
C ILE A 140 -0.88 10.14 8.82
N VAL A 141 -1.21 8.99 8.26
CA VAL A 141 -1.49 7.77 9.03
C VAL A 141 -0.30 6.83 8.92
N ALA A 142 0.45 6.67 10.00
CA ALA A 142 1.45 5.63 10.11
C ALA A 142 0.75 4.28 10.30
N CYS A 143 0.93 3.33 9.38
CA CYS A 143 0.14 2.08 9.42
C CYS A 143 0.43 1.22 10.65
N GLY A 144 1.62 1.36 11.24
CA GLY A 144 2.03 0.63 12.44
C GLY A 144 2.10 -0.87 12.23
N ILE A 145 2.15 -1.62 13.33
CA ILE A 145 2.11 -3.09 13.34
C ILE A 145 0.78 -3.51 13.99
N SER A 146 0.05 -4.41 13.33
CA SER A 146 -1.20 -4.98 13.85
C SER A 146 -0.95 -5.84 15.10
N LYS A 147 -1.98 -6.05 15.94
CA LYS A 147 -1.85 -6.92 17.12
C LYS A 147 -1.61 -8.37 16.71
N GLU A 148 -2.24 -8.77 15.63
CA GLU A 148 -2.14 -10.08 15.01
C GLU A 148 -0.70 -10.34 14.57
N GLU A 149 -0.10 -9.41 13.82
CA GLU A 149 1.30 -9.50 13.40
C GLU A 149 2.27 -9.47 14.59
N ALA A 150 2.06 -8.56 15.54
CA ALA A 150 2.89 -8.49 16.74
C ALA A 150 2.82 -9.78 17.57
N THR A 151 1.70 -10.52 17.51
CA THR A 151 1.54 -11.82 18.16
C THR A 151 2.23 -12.91 17.37
N TYR A 152 2.08 -12.92 16.04
CA TYR A 152 2.76 -13.85 15.15
C TYR A 152 4.29 -13.79 15.30
N LEU A 153 4.86 -12.58 15.27
CA LEU A 153 6.30 -12.32 15.38
C LEU A 153 6.90 -12.66 16.75
N LYS A 154 6.07 -12.80 17.80
CA LYS A 154 6.54 -13.25 19.12
C LYS A 154 6.59 -14.76 19.25
N ASN A 155 5.87 -15.47 18.39
CA ASN A 155 5.65 -16.91 18.49
C ASN A 155 6.41 -17.69 17.41
N ASN A 156 7.10 -17.01 16.49
CA ASN A 156 7.92 -17.57 15.41
C ASN A 156 9.24 -16.79 15.35
#